data_AF-A0A238BV36-F1
#
_entry.id   AF-A0A238BV36-F1
#
_cell.length_a   1.000
_cell.length_b   1.000
_cell.length_c   1.000
_cell.angle_alpha   90.00
_cell.angle_beta   90.00
_cell.angle_gamma   90.00
#
_symmetry.space_group_name_H-M   'P 1'
#
loop_
_entity.id
_entity.type
_entity.pdbx_description
1 polymer ?
#
loop_
_entity_poly.entity_id
_entity_poly.type
_entity_poly.pdbx_seq_one_letter_code
_entity_poly.pdbx_strand_id
1 'polypeptide(L)'
;MRSFQVDTSLTVSNNMTLPEEVTKTLEQFYIEDGILHEISEKIQEEFIQGLEGGSSKSSIAMLPSFVPALPDGTEVGKYVAIDLSGRNLRIMLLTLKGSNEEPEQINHNYVFPASVMKGTGDQLFTFVVNCLMKFLNEVNLLNASLPVGFVFSYPCELLSIRSARLLWWTKGFDIKDCLQKDVVKLLEEALELNMLTNVKIEVVMNDTVGQLAATAYKYGQECKIGVVIGYGIKKFNAAAAGYKFDKMVVVTEWEEFGEKGELTKILTQFDRDIDEVSVHKGKQM
;
A
#
# COMPACT_ATOMS: atom_id res chain seq x y z
N MET A 1 -22.70 -13.73 -21.56
CA MET A 1 -21.75 -12.89 -22.32
C MET A 1 -22.41 -11.56 -22.59
N ARG A 2 -22.10 -10.52 -21.81
CA ARG A 2 -22.44 -9.14 -22.16
C ARG A 2 -21.22 -8.55 -22.83
N SER A 3 -21.33 -8.25 -24.12
CA SER A 3 -20.32 -7.50 -24.87
C SER A 3 -20.24 -6.09 -24.28
N PHE A 4 -19.07 -5.71 -23.78
CA PHE A 4 -18.76 -4.30 -23.56
C PHE A 4 -18.54 -3.67 -24.94
N GLN A 5 -19.56 -2.97 -25.45
CA GLN A 5 -19.36 -2.00 -26.52
C GLN A 5 -18.84 -0.73 -25.86
N VAL A 6 -17.58 -0.40 -26.14
CA VAL A 6 -17.05 0.92 -25.89
C VAL A 6 -17.68 1.84 -26.92
N ASP A 7 -18.51 2.77 -26.47
CA ASP A 7 -19.05 3.82 -27.31
C ASP A 7 -17.91 4.81 -27.63
N THR A 8 -17.37 4.74 -28.85
CA THR A 8 -16.29 5.60 -29.33
C THR A 8 -16.81 6.94 -29.87
N SER A 9 -18.08 7.30 -29.65
CA SER A 9 -18.66 8.52 -30.20
C SER A 9 -18.48 9.75 -29.29
N LEU A 10 -17.23 10.17 -29.11
CA LEU A 10 -16.94 11.57 -28.74
C LEU A 10 -17.12 12.44 -29.99
N THR A 11 -18.37 12.78 -30.34
CA THR A 11 -18.62 13.87 -31.29
C THR A 11 -18.41 15.20 -30.59
N VAL A 12 -17.15 15.62 -30.49
CA VAL A 12 -16.79 17.01 -30.28
C VAL A 12 -16.99 17.72 -31.61
N SER A 13 -18.08 18.47 -31.74
CA SER A 13 -18.29 19.38 -32.86
C SER A 13 -17.30 20.55 -32.76
N ASN A 14 -16.08 20.36 -33.28
CA ASN A 14 -15.15 21.42 -33.67
C ASN A 14 -14.13 20.80 -34.64
N ASN A 15 -14.17 21.18 -35.91
CA ASN A 15 -13.12 20.89 -36.89
C ASN A 15 -11.85 21.68 -36.53
N MET A 16 -11.20 21.31 -35.44
CA MET A 16 -9.92 21.86 -35.03
C MET A 16 -8.85 20.85 -35.43
N THR A 17 -8.25 21.07 -36.58
CA THR A 17 -7.06 20.32 -37.01
C THR A 17 -5.92 20.71 -36.08
N LEU A 18 -5.39 19.74 -35.32
CA LEU A 18 -4.22 19.98 -34.48
C LEU A 18 -3.02 20.34 -35.37
N PRO A 19 -2.12 21.24 -34.92
CA PRO A 19 -0.86 21.47 -35.60
C PRO A 19 -0.08 20.16 -35.76
N GLU A 20 0.63 19.99 -36.88
CA GLU A 20 1.39 18.77 -37.21
C GLU A 20 2.34 18.35 -36.09
N GLU A 21 3.01 19.32 -35.46
CA GLU A 21 3.92 19.11 -34.32
C GLU A 21 3.20 18.52 -33.10
N VAL A 22 1.97 18.97 -32.83
CA VAL A 22 1.15 18.47 -31.73
C VAL A 22 0.70 17.04 -32.03
N THR A 23 0.23 16.77 -33.25
CA THR A 23 -0.17 15.42 -33.68
C THR A 23 0.99 14.43 -33.55
N LYS A 24 2.17 14.77 -34.08
CA LYS A 24 3.37 13.93 -33.99
C LYS A 24 3.85 13.71 -32.55
N THR A 25 3.60 14.66 -31.66
CA THR A 25 3.90 14.51 -30.24
C THR A 25 2.93 13.52 -29.58
N LEU A 26 1.63 13.66 -29.84
CA LEU A 26 0.59 12.78 -29.28
C LEU A 26 0.67 11.34 -29.81
N GLU A 27 1.10 11.14 -31.05
CA GLU A 27 1.31 9.81 -31.65
C GLU A 27 2.31 8.95 -30.86
N GLN A 28 3.28 9.56 -30.17
CA GLN A 28 4.24 8.83 -29.33
C GLN A 28 3.60 8.19 -28.09
N PHE A 29 2.43 8.68 -27.66
CA PHE A 29 1.68 8.16 -26.52
C PHE A 29 0.60 7.15 -26.94
N TYR A 30 0.42 6.93 -28.24
CA TYR A 30 -0.47 5.90 -28.74
C TYR A 30 0.22 4.53 -28.65
N ILE A 31 -0.36 3.63 -27.88
CA ILE A 31 0.14 2.26 -27.71
C ILE A 31 -0.80 1.33 -28.46
N GLU A 32 -0.25 0.59 -29.43
CA GLU A 32 -1.02 -0.38 -30.21
C GLU A 32 -1.46 -1.58 -29.34
N ASP A 33 -2.62 -2.16 -29.65
CA ASP A 33 -3.19 -3.31 -28.94
C ASP A 33 -2.22 -4.50 -28.85
N GLY A 34 -1.41 -4.71 -29.89
CA GLY A 34 -0.38 -5.76 -29.90
C GLY A 34 0.72 -5.52 -28.86
N ILE A 35 1.13 -4.26 -28.66
CA ILE A 35 2.10 -3.89 -27.63
C ILE A 35 1.48 -4.02 -26.24
N LEU A 36 0.21 -3.64 -26.07
CA LEU A 36 -0.51 -3.83 -24.81
C LEU A 36 -0.61 -5.32 -24.42
N HIS A 37 -0.85 -6.22 -25.38
CA HIS A 37 -0.85 -7.66 -25.14
C HIS A 37 0.55 -8.15 -24.74
N GLU A 38 1.61 -7.72 -25.43
CA GLU A 38 2.99 -8.08 -25.07
C GLU A 38 3.34 -7.63 -23.64
N ILE A 39 2.95 -6.41 -23.26
CA ILE A 39 3.15 -5.90 -21.90
C ILE A 39 2.40 -6.74 -20.87
N SER A 40 1.14 -7.10 -21.16
CA SER A 40 0.32 -7.95 -20.28
C SER A 40 0.97 -9.32 -20.05
N GLU A 41 1.48 -9.96 -21.11
CA GLU A 41 2.19 -11.24 -21.02
C GLU A 41 3.46 -11.11 -20.16
N LYS A 42 4.26 -10.07 -20.37
CA LYS A 42 5.46 -9.79 -19.57
C LYS A 42 5.16 -9.55 -18.08
N ILE A 43 4.10 -8.79 -17.77
CA ILE A 43 3.66 -8.58 -16.38
C ILE A 43 3.29 -9.93 -15.74
N GLN A 44 2.57 -10.79 -16.47
CA GLN A 44 2.22 -12.12 -15.98
C GLN A 44 3.46 -12.98 -15.73
N GLU A 45 4.45 -12.94 -16.61
CA GLU A 45 5.74 -13.63 -16.42
C GLU A 45 6.49 -13.12 -15.19
N GLU A 46 6.58 -11.80 -15.00
CA GLU A 46 7.25 -11.20 -13.84
C GLU A 46 6.48 -11.50 -12.54
N PHE A 47 5.14 -11.61 -12.54
CA PHE A 47 4.39 -12.11 -11.38
C PHE A 47 4.77 -13.56 -11.03
N ILE A 48 4.85 -14.45 -12.03
CA ILE A 48 5.25 -15.85 -11.80
C ILE A 48 6.67 -15.89 -11.24
N GLN A 49 7.61 -15.17 -11.86
CA GLN A 49 9.00 -15.13 -11.40
C GLN A 49 9.14 -14.51 -10.00
N GLY A 50 8.34 -13.48 -9.69
CA GLY A 50 8.31 -12.83 -8.38
C GLY A 50 7.80 -13.76 -7.29
N LEU A 51 6.76 -14.54 -7.57
CA LEU A 51 6.31 -15.58 -6.67
C LEU A 51 7.36 -16.69 -6.46
N GLU A 52 8.14 -17.02 -7.50
CA GLU A 52 9.17 -18.06 -7.39
C GLU A 52 10.47 -17.61 -6.72
N GLY A 53 10.84 -16.33 -6.85
CA GLY A 53 12.17 -15.84 -6.49
C GLY A 53 12.23 -14.47 -5.82
N GLY A 54 11.11 -13.77 -5.69
CA GLY A 54 11.04 -12.37 -5.27
C GLY A 54 11.90 -11.45 -6.16
N SER A 55 12.34 -10.33 -5.60
CA SER A 55 13.17 -9.31 -6.28
C SER A 55 14.51 -9.83 -6.83
N SER A 56 14.96 -11.03 -6.44
CA SER A 56 16.18 -11.63 -7.02
C SER A 56 15.97 -12.26 -8.40
N LYS A 57 14.71 -12.46 -8.82
CA LYS A 57 14.35 -13.02 -10.13
C LYS A 57 13.44 -12.11 -10.93
N SER A 58 12.62 -11.29 -10.27
CA SER A 58 11.61 -10.46 -10.91
C SER A 58 11.80 -8.97 -10.61
N SER A 59 11.41 -8.10 -11.54
CA SER A 59 11.21 -6.67 -11.29
C SER A 59 9.98 -6.44 -10.40
N ILE A 60 9.03 -7.37 -10.40
CA ILE A 60 7.86 -7.37 -9.51
C ILE A 60 8.13 -8.24 -8.28
N ALA A 61 8.28 -7.61 -7.12
CA ALA A 61 8.82 -8.26 -5.92
C ALA A 61 7.90 -9.33 -5.30
N MET A 62 6.57 -9.20 -5.45
CA MET A 62 5.56 -10.11 -4.87
C MET A 62 5.76 -10.36 -3.37
N LEU A 63 5.76 -9.28 -2.58
CA LEU A 63 6.05 -9.27 -1.15
C LEU A 63 4.94 -9.97 -0.33
N PRO A 64 5.29 -10.75 0.72
CA PRO A 64 4.33 -11.37 1.60
C PRO A 64 3.66 -10.34 2.53
N SER A 65 2.32 -10.26 2.54
CA SER A 65 1.60 -9.38 3.50
C SER A 65 1.30 -10.04 4.85
N PHE A 66 1.39 -11.37 4.92
CA PHE A 66 0.94 -12.19 6.05
C PHE A 66 -0.57 -12.14 6.36
N VAL A 67 -1.39 -11.45 5.55
CA VAL A 67 -2.85 -11.45 5.68
C VAL A 67 -3.41 -12.72 5.03
N PRO A 68 -4.09 -13.61 5.78
CA PRO A 68 -4.46 -14.94 5.27
C PRO A 68 -5.75 -14.97 4.44
N ALA A 69 -6.63 -14.01 4.67
CA ALA A 69 -7.92 -13.94 4.00
C ALA A 69 -8.40 -12.49 3.96
N LEU A 70 -9.28 -12.21 3.00
CA LEU A 70 -10.05 -10.98 2.96
C LEU A 70 -11.29 -11.10 3.86
N PRO A 71 -11.89 -9.98 4.27
CA PRO A 71 -13.08 -10.00 5.09
C PRO A 71 -14.21 -10.87 4.50
N ASP A 72 -14.89 -11.61 5.38
CA ASP A 72 -16.00 -12.50 5.00
C ASP A 72 -17.37 -12.03 5.52
N GLY A 73 -17.40 -10.90 6.22
CA GLY A 73 -18.61 -10.29 6.77
C GLY A 73 -18.98 -10.81 8.16
N THR A 74 -18.18 -11.71 8.75
CA THR A 74 -18.36 -12.13 10.14
C THR A 74 -17.71 -11.17 11.14
N GLU A 75 -16.96 -10.18 10.66
CA GLU A 75 -16.21 -9.25 11.49
C GLU A 75 -17.15 -8.32 12.27
N VAL A 76 -17.00 -8.33 13.59
CA VAL A 76 -17.73 -7.47 14.52
C VAL A 76 -16.78 -6.88 15.54
N GLY A 77 -17.15 -5.75 16.13
CA GLY A 77 -16.42 -5.13 17.23
C GLY A 77 -15.75 -3.79 16.88
N LYS A 78 -14.98 -3.27 17.83
CA LYS A 78 -14.30 -1.97 17.73
C LYS A 78 -12.81 -2.15 17.49
N TYR A 79 -12.30 -1.51 16.46
CA TYR A 79 -10.91 -1.57 16.02
C TYR A 79 -10.37 -0.16 15.87
N VAL A 80 -9.09 0.04 16.16
CA VAL A 80 -8.41 1.30 15.88
C VAL A 80 -7.49 1.08 14.69
N ALA A 81 -7.49 2.02 13.73
CA ALA A 81 -6.49 2.07 12.69
C ALA A 81 -5.63 3.32 12.88
N ILE A 82 -4.32 3.14 12.90
CA ILE A 82 -3.32 4.20 12.82
C ILE A 82 -2.77 4.16 11.41
N ASP A 83 -3.05 5.18 10.62
CA ASP A 83 -2.63 5.28 9.23
C ASP A 83 -1.59 6.39 9.10
N LEU A 84 -0.34 5.97 8.91
CA LEU A 84 0.80 6.83 8.67
C LEU A 84 1.13 6.76 7.17
N SER A 85 0.40 7.56 6.39
CA SER A 85 0.54 7.67 4.94
C SER A 85 0.96 9.08 4.53
N GLY A 86 2.19 9.20 4.01
CA GLY A 86 2.76 10.49 3.64
C GLY A 86 2.89 11.44 4.83
N ARG A 87 2.53 12.72 4.65
CA ARG A 87 2.76 13.76 5.67
C ARG A 87 1.65 13.89 6.73
N ASN A 88 0.62 13.05 6.64
CA ASN A 88 -0.52 13.07 7.54
C ASN A 88 -0.56 11.78 8.38
N LEU A 89 -1.05 11.91 9.61
CA LEU A 89 -1.39 10.81 10.49
C LEU A 89 -2.90 10.76 10.61
N ARG A 90 -3.51 9.61 10.28
CA ARG A 90 -4.93 9.38 10.47
C ARG A 90 -5.18 8.41 11.62
N ILE A 91 -5.86 8.96 12.61
CA ILE A 91 -6.62 8.39 13.72
C ILE A 91 -7.96 7.76 13.30
N MET A 92 -8.23 6.45 13.30
CA MET A 92 -9.60 5.97 13.05
C MET A 92 -10.07 4.96 14.10
N LEU A 93 -11.30 5.14 14.59
CA LEU A 93 -12.07 4.10 15.28
C LEU A 93 -13.09 3.54 14.30
N LEU A 94 -13.01 2.24 14.04
CA LEU A 94 -13.93 1.50 13.19
C LEU A 94 -14.78 0.57 14.06
N THR A 95 -16.10 0.66 13.94
CA THR A 95 -17.04 -0.27 14.57
C THR A 95 -17.67 -1.13 13.49
N LEU A 96 -17.22 -2.38 13.39
CA LEU A 96 -17.76 -3.39 12.50
C LEU A 96 -18.97 -4.07 13.14
N LYS A 97 -19.99 -4.34 12.33
CA LYS A 97 -21.28 -4.89 12.78
C LYS A 97 -21.69 -6.15 12.00
N GLY A 98 -20.76 -6.70 11.20
CA GLY A 98 -21.00 -7.81 10.30
C GLY A 98 -21.68 -7.39 8.98
N SER A 99 -21.95 -8.38 8.13
CA SER A 99 -22.34 -8.22 6.73
C SER A 99 -23.66 -7.47 6.46
N ASN A 100 -24.50 -7.26 7.47
CA ASN A 100 -25.85 -6.71 7.31
C ASN A 100 -25.95 -5.23 7.66
N GLU A 101 -24.87 -4.62 8.16
CA GLU A 101 -24.87 -3.23 8.61
C GLU A 101 -23.60 -2.50 8.15
N GLU A 102 -23.78 -1.25 7.72
CA GLU A 102 -22.67 -0.36 7.39
C GLU A 102 -21.81 -0.11 8.64
N PRO A 103 -20.48 -0.11 8.49
CA PRO A 103 -19.58 0.13 9.60
C PRO A 103 -19.64 1.60 10.03
N GLU A 104 -19.54 1.84 11.33
CA GLU A 104 -19.40 3.21 11.85
C GLU A 104 -17.93 3.57 11.94
N GLN A 105 -17.57 4.78 11.51
CA GLN A 105 -16.20 5.27 11.60
C GLN A 105 -16.16 6.67 12.22
N ILE A 106 -15.17 6.89 13.07
CA ILE A 106 -14.79 8.21 13.59
C ILE A 106 -13.31 8.39 13.28
N ASN A 107 -12.94 9.47 12.58
CA ASN A 107 -11.55 9.68 12.18
C ASN A 107 -11.04 11.09 12.48
N HIS A 108 -9.82 11.18 13.01
CA HIS A 108 -9.06 12.43 13.19
C HIS A 108 -7.80 12.42 12.32
N ASN A 109 -7.51 13.55 11.67
CA ASN A 109 -6.28 13.71 10.90
C ASN A 109 -5.36 14.71 11.61
N TYR A 110 -4.07 14.39 11.67
CA TYR A 110 -3.02 15.20 12.24
C TYR A 110 -1.93 15.41 11.20
N VAL A 111 -1.28 16.57 11.24
CA VAL A 111 -0.16 16.88 10.34
C VAL A 111 1.12 16.78 11.14
N PHE A 112 2.11 16.06 10.62
CA PHE A 112 3.42 15.99 11.27
C PHE A 112 4.14 17.34 11.17
N PRO A 113 4.67 17.87 12.30
CA PRO A 113 5.58 18.99 12.26
C PRO A 113 6.85 18.63 11.49
N ALA A 114 7.43 19.57 10.75
CA ALA A 114 8.67 19.35 10.00
C ALA A 114 9.85 18.91 10.90
N SER A 115 9.86 19.37 12.15
CA SER A 115 10.84 18.94 13.16
C SER A 115 10.71 17.47 13.56
N VAL A 116 9.50 16.91 13.53
CA VAL A 116 9.25 15.48 13.80
C VAL A 116 9.64 14.64 12.59
N MET A 117 9.32 15.08 11.37
CA MET A 117 9.65 14.36 10.14
C MET A 117 11.15 14.18 9.87
N LYS A 118 11.98 15.05 10.46
CA LYS A 118 13.46 15.05 10.34
C LYS A 118 14.16 14.88 11.69
N GLY A 119 13.39 14.40 12.67
CA GLY A 119 13.81 14.25 14.06
C GLY A 119 14.36 12.85 14.34
N THR A 120 14.04 12.33 15.53
CA THR A 120 14.36 10.96 15.94
C THR A 120 13.14 10.03 15.87
N GLY A 121 13.39 8.72 15.91
CA GLY A 121 12.31 7.74 16.02
C GLY A 121 11.44 7.98 17.24
N ASP A 122 12.06 8.26 18.38
CA ASP A 122 11.35 8.58 19.62
C ASP A 122 10.37 9.75 19.44
N GLN A 123 10.80 10.83 18.76
CA GLN A 123 9.93 11.98 18.49
C GLN A 123 8.75 11.62 17.59
N LEU A 124 8.98 10.80 16.56
CA LEU A 124 7.93 10.33 15.66
C LEU A 124 6.88 9.50 16.39
N PHE A 125 7.31 8.43 17.05
CA PHE A 125 6.37 7.49 17.67
C PHE A 125 5.72 8.09 18.93
N THR A 126 6.42 8.96 19.67
CA THR A 126 5.79 9.75 20.74
C THR A 126 4.70 10.67 20.21
N PHE A 127 4.90 11.32 19.06
CA PHE A 127 3.85 12.13 18.42
C PHE A 127 2.64 11.27 18.04
N VAL A 128 2.87 10.10 17.42
CA VAL A 128 1.80 9.16 17.05
C VAL A 128 1.00 8.72 18.28
N VAL A 129 1.69 8.33 19.36
CA VAL A 129 1.04 7.91 20.61
C VAL A 129 0.26 9.07 21.23
N ASN A 130 0.81 10.28 21.31
CA ASN A 130 0.09 11.44 21.83
C ASN A 130 -1.20 11.76 21.05
N CYS A 131 -1.16 11.63 19.72
CA CYS A 131 -2.35 11.75 18.87
C CYS A 131 -3.37 10.66 19.18
N LEU A 132 -2.93 9.40 19.35
CA LEU A 132 -3.79 8.28 19.71
C LEU A 132 -4.45 8.49 21.07
N MET A 133 -3.67 8.90 22.09
CA MET A 133 -4.15 9.21 23.43
C MET A 133 -5.26 10.24 23.41
N LYS A 134 -5.02 11.36 22.72
CA LYS A 134 -5.98 12.44 22.57
C LYS A 134 -7.28 11.94 21.93
N PHE A 135 -7.16 11.21 20.82
CA PHE A 135 -8.30 10.63 20.11
C PHE A 135 -9.11 9.67 21.00
N LEU A 136 -8.45 8.72 21.66
CA LEU A 136 -9.12 7.75 22.54
C LEU A 136 -9.81 8.41 23.74
N ASN A 137 -9.22 9.47 24.29
CA ASN A 137 -9.85 10.24 25.35
C ASN A 137 -11.12 10.95 24.87
N GLU A 138 -11.08 11.57 23.69
CA GLU A 138 -12.23 12.27 23.08
C GLU A 138 -13.41 11.31 22.80
N VAL A 139 -13.14 10.06 22.43
CA VAL A 139 -14.18 9.03 22.22
C VAL A 139 -14.49 8.19 23.47
N ASN A 140 -13.96 8.56 24.64
CA ASN A 140 -14.15 7.88 25.93
C ASN A 140 -13.72 6.39 25.94
N LEU A 141 -12.63 6.06 25.24
CA LEU A 141 -12.08 4.70 25.14
C LEU A 141 -10.62 4.58 25.62
N LEU A 142 -10.12 5.58 26.36
CA LEU A 142 -8.73 5.61 26.85
C LEU A 142 -8.30 4.32 27.57
N ASN A 143 -9.18 3.80 28.44
CA ASN A 143 -8.93 2.61 29.25
C ASN A 143 -9.36 1.31 28.57
N ALA A 144 -9.94 1.38 27.36
CA ALA A 144 -10.41 0.20 26.64
C ALA A 144 -9.21 -0.61 26.08
N SER A 145 -9.34 -1.93 26.09
CA SER A 145 -8.43 -2.81 25.36
C SER A 145 -8.93 -2.92 23.92
N LEU A 146 -8.28 -2.22 22.99
CA LEU A 146 -8.66 -2.20 21.58
C LEU A 146 -7.54 -2.80 20.71
N PRO A 147 -7.89 -3.67 19.74
CA PRO A 147 -6.96 -4.10 18.71
C PRO A 147 -6.65 -2.92 17.77
N VAL A 148 -5.37 -2.74 17.46
CA VAL A 148 -4.88 -1.68 16.57
C VAL A 148 -4.29 -2.31 15.31
N GLY A 149 -4.75 -1.84 14.16
CA GLY A 149 -4.07 -2.01 12.88
C GLY A 149 -3.18 -0.81 12.59
N PHE A 150 -1.92 -1.06 12.25
CA PHE A 150 -0.95 -0.03 11.90
C PHE A 150 -0.71 -0.05 10.38
N VAL A 151 -1.30 0.91 9.67
CA VAL A 151 -1.05 1.11 8.24
C VAL A 151 0.19 1.99 8.11
N PHE A 152 1.26 1.44 7.55
CA PHE A 152 2.56 2.10 7.44
C PHE A 152 3.04 2.08 5.99
N SER A 153 2.71 3.13 5.24
CA SER A 153 2.93 3.22 3.79
C SER A 153 4.34 3.72 3.42
N TYR A 154 5.36 3.06 3.94
CA TYR A 154 6.76 3.30 3.58
C TYR A 154 7.42 1.98 3.18
N PRO A 155 8.48 2.03 2.35
CA PRO A 155 9.21 0.83 1.94
C PRO A 155 9.67 0.02 3.14
N CYS A 156 9.03 -1.15 3.32
CA CYS A 156 9.26 -2.06 4.44
C CYS A 156 9.38 -3.48 3.95
N GLU A 157 10.21 -4.25 4.65
CA GLU A 157 10.18 -5.70 4.59
C GLU A 157 9.28 -6.22 5.70
N LEU A 158 8.13 -6.79 5.34
CA LEU A 158 7.27 -7.47 6.30
C LEU A 158 7.92 -8.81 6.68
N LEU A 159 8.16 -9.00 7.97
CA LEU A 159 8.75 -10.22 8.54
C LEU A 159 7.68 -11.11 9.18
N SER A 160 6.56 -10.53 9.60
CA SER A 160 5.34 -11.20 10.03
C SER A 160 4.16 -10.23 9.98
N ILE A 161 2.95 -10.71 10.28
CA ILE A 161 1.76 -9.84 10.40
C ILE A 161 1.93 -8.73 11.47
N ARG A 162 2.86 -8.90 12.42
CA ARG A 162 3.17 -7.94 13.50
C ARG A 162 4.62 -7.43 13.47
N SER A 163 5.31 -7.52 12.33
CA SER A 163 6.71 -7.07 12.24
C SER A 163 7.00 -6.56 10.84
N ALA A 164 7.46 -5.31 10.75
CA ALA A 164 7.85 -4.68 9.50
C ALA A 164 9.13 -3.89 9.71
N ARG A 165 10.19 -4.27 8.98
CA ARG A 165 11.47 -3.58 9.00
C ARG A 165 11.47 -2.44 7.99
N LEU A 166 11.63 -1.21 8.45
CA LEU A 166 11.77 -0.04 7.58
C LEU A 166 13.06 -0.13 6.77
N LEU A 167 12.98 0.01 5.45
CA LEU A 167 14.15 -0.04 4.58
C LEU A 167 14.75 1.34 4.35
N TRP A 168 13.92 2.28 3.88
CA TRP A 168 14.27 3.69 3.69
C TRP A 168 13.03 4.58 3.80
N TRP A 169 13.25 5.86 4.09
CA TRP A 169 12.19 6.85 4.12
C TRP A 169 11.90 7.41 2.74
N THR A 170 10.64 7.80 2.55
CA THR A 170 10.15 8.53 1.38
C THR A 170 9.28 9.70 1.86
N LYS A 171 8.66 10.43 0.93
CA LYS A 171 7.60 11.42 1.25
C LYS A 171 8.05 12.53 2.21
N GLY A 172 9.36 12.83 2.23
CA GLY A 172 9.97 13.91 3.00
C GLY A 172 10.37 13.57 4.44
N PHE A 173 10.19 12.32 4.88
CA PHE A 173 10.74 11.83 6.15
C PHE A 173 12.25 11.55 6.00
N ASP A 174 13.01 11.82 7.05
CA ASP A 174 14.45 11.53 7.13
C ASP A 174 14.84 11.30 8.60
N ILE A 175 14.51 10.10 9.11
CA ILE A 175 14.71 9.72 10.52
C ILE A 175 15.65 8.51 10.57
N LYS A 176 16.94 8.81 10.70
CA LYS A 176 18.03 7.83 10.47
C LYS A 176 18.01 6.66 11.44
N ASP A 177 17.62 6.89 12.68
CA ASP A 177 17.58 5.90 13.75
C ASP A 177 16.39 4.93 13.65
N CYS A 178 15.45 5.13 12.71
CA CYS A 178 14.40 4.15 12.40
C CYS A 178 14.80 3.17 11.29
N LEU A 179 15.83 3.48 10.50
CA LEU A 179 16.23 2.65 9.36
C LEU A 179 16.65 1.26 9.83
N GLN A 180 16.20 0.23 9.11
CA GLN A 180 16.46 -1.18 9.39
C GLN A 180 15.91 -1.68 10.74
N LYS A 181 15.07 -0.90 11.42
CA LYS A 181 14.37 -1.30 12.65
C LYS A 181 12.93 -1.71 12.38
N ASP A 182 12.39 -2.49 13.30
CA ASP A 182 11.00 -2.92 13.28
C ASP A 182 10.08 -1.80 13.79
N VAL A 183 9.24 -1.27 12.90
CA VAL A 183 8.38 -0.12 13.21
C VAL A 183 7.25 -0.46 14.18
N VAL A 184 6.85 -1.74 14.27
CA VAL A 184 5.86 -2.19 15.25
C VAL A 184 6.46 -2.10 16.65
N LYS A 185 7.70 -2.58 16.81
CA LYS A 185 8.41 -2.50 18.10
C LYS A 185 8.63 -1.07 18.55
N LEU A 186 9.04 -0.18 17.63
CA LEU A 186 9.22 1.23 17.96
C LEU A 186 7.91 1.90 18.42
N LEU A 187 6.79 1.54 17.81
CA LEU A 187 5.47 2.02 18.25
C LEU A 187 5.04 1.41 19.59
N GLU A 188 5.26 0.11 19.79
CA GLU A 188 4.97 -0.59 21.06
C GLU A 188 5.81 -0.02 22.21
N GLU A 189 7.11 0.22 22.01
CA GLU A 189 8.00 0.87 22.98
C GLU A 189 7.47 2.26 23.38
N ALA A 190 7.03 3.06 22.39
CA ALA A 190 6.44 4.37 22.66
C ALA A 190 5.09 4.29 23.42
N LEU A 191 4.28 3.25 23.17
CA LEU A 191 3.04 2.99 23.88
C LEU A 191 3.30 2.61 25.34
N GLU A 192 4.28 1.72 25.58
CA GLU A 192 4.67 1.25 26.91
C GLU A 192 5.15 2.41 27.79
N LEU A 193 5.94 3.34 27.23
CA LEU A 193 6.41 4.53 27.96
C LEU A 193 5.28 5.46 28.42
N ASN A 194 4.16 5.48 27.71
CA ASN A 194 3.04 6.35 28.04
C ASN A 194 2.11 5.72 29.10
N MET A 195 2.10 4.40 29.32
CA MET A 195 1.35 3.66 30.38
C MET A 195 -0.15 3.98 30.57
N LEU A 196 -0.77 4.70 29.63
CA LEU A 196 -2.12 5.27 29.82
C LEU A 196 -3.21 4.56 29.01
N THR A 197 -2.89 3.56 28.18
CA THR A 197 -3.88 2.77 27.43
C THR A 197 -3.51 1.30 27.39
N ASN A 198 -4.50 0.46 27.12
CA ASN A 198 -4.35 -0.98 26.95
C ASN A 198 -4.46 -1.41 25.48
N VAL A 199 -4.07 -0.54 24.54
CA VAL A 199 -4.09 -0.88 23.11
C VAL A 199 -3.01 -1.89 22.76
N LYS A 200 -3.28 -2.72 21.74
CA LYS A 200 -2.33 -3.73 21.24
C LYS A 200 -2.21 -3.63 19.73
N ILE A 201 -0.99 -3.56 19.22
CA ILE A 201 -0.74 -3.59 17.78
C ILE A 201 -0.89 -5.04 17.31
N GLU A 202 -2.00 -5.36 16.65
CA GLU A 202 -2.31 -6.72 16.19
C GLU A 202 -1.82 -6.97 14.76
N VAL A 203 -1.66 -5.91 13.97
CA VAL A 203 -1.22 -6.02 12.58
C VAL A 203 -0.49 -4.75 12.12
N VAL A 204 0.54 -4.94 11.30
CA VAL A 204 1.10 -3.90 10.43
C VAL A 204 0.84 -4.26 8.98
N MET A 205 0.43 -3.29 8.17
CA MET A 205 0.09 -3.50 6.76
C MET A 205 0.48 -2.32 5.89
N ASN A 206 0.67 -2.60 4.60
CA ASN A 206 0.73 -1.58 3.56
C ASN A 206 -0.69 -1.01 3.30
N ASP A 207 -0.78 0.23 2.82
CA ASP A 207 -2.08 0.88 2.50
C ASP A 207 -2.90 0.12 1.46
N THR A 208 -2.25 -0.47 0.47
CA THR A 208 -2.91 -1.27 -0.58
C THR A 208 -3.65 -2.46 0.01
N VAL A 209 -3.06 -3.12 1.01
CA VAL A 209 -3.70 -4.24 1.72
C VAL A 209 -4.89 -3.76 2.54
N GLY A 210 -4.75 -2.62 3.23
CA GLY A 210 -5.85 -2.02 3.99
C GLY A 210 -7.01 -1.59 3.09
N GLN A 211 -6.72 -0.98 1.94
CA GLN A 211 -7.71 -0.57 0.95
C GLN A 211 -8.41 -1.79 0.32
N LEU A 212 -7.68 -2.87 0.03
CA LEU A 212 -8.25 -4.12 -0.44
C LEU A 212 -9.21 -4.72 0.59
N ALA A 213 -8.81 -4.80 1.87
CA ALA A 213 -9.67 -5.30 2.94
C ALA A 213 -10.95 -4.46 3.09
N ALA A 214 -10.84 -3.13 3.08
CA ALA A 214 -11.99 -2.24 3.16
C ALA A 214 -12.94 -2.39 1.95
N THR A 215 -12.38 -2.55 0.74
CA THR A 215 -13.17 -2.74 -0.48
C THR A 215 -13.86 -4.10 -0.50
N ALA A 216 -13.16 -5.15 -0.07
CA ALA A 216 -13.71 -6.50 0.05
C ALA A 216 -14.83 -6.58 1.10
N TYR A 217 -14.70 -5.87 2.22
CA TYR A 217 -15.78 -5.75 3.21
C TYR A 217 -17.04 -5.12 2.60
N LYS A 218 -16.86 -4.03 1.82
CA LYS A 218 -17.99 -3.28 1.25
C LYS A 218 -18.68 -3.98 0.08
N TYR A 219 -17.90 -4.54 -0.84
CA TYR A 219 -18.41 -5.07 -2.11
C TYR A 219 -18.44 -6.61 -2.15
N GLY A 220 -18.03 -7.27 -1.06
CA GLY A 220 -17.98 -8.72 -0.92
C GLY A 220 -16.76 -9.37 -1.58
N GLN A 221 -16.68 -10.69 -1.46
CA GLN A 221 -15.54 -11.52 -1.89
C GLN A 221 -15.30 -11.55 -3.41
N GLU A 222 -16.20 -11.00 -4.23
CA GLU A 222 -15.96 -10.80 -5.66
C GLU A 222 -15.00 -9.65 -5.94
N CYS A 223 -14.74 -8.78 -4.94
CA CYS A 223 -13.62 -7.85 -4.97
C CYS A 223 -12.29 -8.62 -4.82
N LYS A 224 -11.76 -9.07 -5.95
CA LYS A 224 -10.51 -9.85 -6.02
C LYS A 224 -9.30 -9.00 -6.45
N ILE A 225 -9.54 -7.74 -6.83
CA ILE A 225 -8.54 -6.84 -7.42
C ILE A 225 -8.73 -5.43 -6.83
N GLY A 226 -7.90 -5.09 -5.85
CA GLY A 226 -7.20 -3.81 -5.82
C GLY A 226 -5.74 -4.23 -5.97
N VAL A 227 -5.18 -4.09 -7.18
CA VAL A 227 -4.11 -4.95 -7.74
C VAL A 227 -3.20 -5.57 -6.69
N VAL A 228 -3.53 -6.82 -6.29
CA VAL A 228 -2.56 -7.84 -5.93
C VAL A 228 -3.10 -9.25 -6.20
N ILE A 229 -2.32 -10.03 -6.96
CA ILE A 229 -2.59 -11.41 -7.33
C ILE A 229 -1.93 -12.37 -6.32
N GLY A 230 -2.76 -13.10 -5.58
CA GLY A 230 -2.33 -14.16 -4.68
C GLY A 230 -2.04 -15.47 -5.41
N TYR A 231 -0.82 -15.97 -5.28
CA TYR A 231 -0.46 -17.39 -5.31
C TYR A 231 0.75 -17.58 -4.37
N GLY A 232 0.97 -18.80 -3.87
CA GLY A 232 2.03 -19.08 -2.90
C GLY A 232 3.42 -18.68 -3.41
N ILE A 233 4.10 -17.80 -2.67
CA ILE A 233 5.47 -17.43 -2.95
C ILE A 233 6.33 -18.68 -2.68
N LYS A 234 6.81 -19.39 -3.72
CA LYS A 234 7.61 -20.62 -3.55
C LYS A 234 8.89 -20.38 -2.75
N LYS A 235 9.43 -19.15 -2.76
CA LYS A 235 10.58 -18.73 -1.95
C LYS A 235 10.20 -18.38 -0.50
N PHE A 236 8.93 -18.09 -0.23
CA PHE A 236 8.48 -17.80 1.12
C PHE A 236 8.45 -19.10 1.91
N ASN A 237 9.42 -19.25 2.80
CA ASN A 237 9.46 -20.37 3.71
C ASN A 237 8.42 -20.14 4.83
N ALA A 238 7.18 -20.51 4.55
CA ALA A 238 6.05 -20.35 5.48
C ALA A 238 6.35 -20.97 6.85
N ALA A 239 7.00 -22.14 6.89
CA ALA A 239 7.38 -22.80 8.13
C ALA A 239 8.40 -21.97 8.94
N ALA A 240 9.45 -21.46 8.30
CA ALA A 240 10.45 -20.60 8.96
C ALA A 240 9.86 -19.27 9.45
N ALA A 241 8.86 -18.75 8.73
CA ALA A 241 8.15 -17.52 9.10
C ALA A 241 6.98 -17.75 10.08
N GLY A 242 6.75 -19.01 10.52
CA GLY A 242 5.65 -19.35 11.43
C GLY A 242 4.25 -19.18 10.83
N TYR A 243 4.14 -19.11 9.51
CA TYR A 243 2.89 -18.91 8.78
C TYR A 243 2.15 -20.24 8.56
N LYS A 244 0.89 -20.30 8.99
CA LYS A 244 0.11 -21.56 9.08
C LYS A 244 -1.10 -21.62 8.15
N PHE A 245 -1.34 -20.59 7.34
CA PHE A 245 -2.51 -20.50 6.49
C PHE A 245 -2.18 -20.89 5.04
N ASP A 246 -3.17 -21.43 4.33
CA ASP A 246 -2.99 -21.94 2.96
C ASP A 246 -2.90 -20.82 1.91
N LYS A 247 -3.48 -19.66 2.21
CA LYS A 247 -3.55 -18.50 1.32
C LYS A 247 -2.97 -17.30 2.02
N MET A 248 -2.40 -16.39 1.22
CA MET A 248 -1.90 -15.11 1.68
C MET A 248 -2.23 -14.05 0.62
N VAL A 249 -2.65 -12.87 1.06
CA VAL A 249 -2.62 -11.66 0.23
C VAL A 249 -1.16 -11.31 -0.02
N VAL A 250 -0.81 -11.08 -1.28
CA VAL A 250 0.55 -10.64 -1.65
C VAL A 250 0.53 -9.10 -1.72
N VAL A 251 1.67 -8.44 -1.84
CA VAL A 251 1.78 -7.05 -2.33
C VAL A 251 2.68 -7.10 -3.56
N THR A 252 2.21 -6.68 -4.73
CA THR A 252 2.97 -6.89 -5.97
C THR A 252 4.20 -5.99 -6.03
N GLU A 253 4.06 -4.73 -5.61
CA GLU A 253 5.00 -3.64 -5.92
C GLU A 253 5.27 -3.60 -7.43
N TRP A 254 4.21 -3.73 -8.24
CA TRP A 254 4.29 -3.83 -9.70
C TRP A 254 4.76 -2.55 -10.39
N GLU A 255 4.83 -1.43 -9.65
CA GLU A 255 5.38 -0.17 -10.12
C GLU A 255 6.87 -0.25 -10.44
N GLU A 256 7.58 -1.27 -9.97
CA GLU A 256 8.98 -1.53 -10.36
C GLU A 256 9.10 -2.28 -11.71
N PHE A 257 7.99 -2.71 -12.31
CA PHE A 257 7.97 -3.28 -13.66
C PHE A 257 8.48 -2.27 -14.70
N GLY A 258 9.44 -2.67 -15.53
CA GLY A 258 10.13 -1.78 -16.47
C GLY A 258 11.61 -1.56 -16.13
N GLU A 259 12.04 -1.89 -14.91
CA GLU A 259 13.45 -1.76 -14.47
C GLU A 259 14.43 -2.57 -15.36
N LYS A 260 14.00 -3.68 -15.96
CA LYS A 260 14.83 -4.51 -16.86
C LYS A 260 14.65 -4.11 -18.34
N GLY A 261 13.97 -3.01 -18.62
CA GLY A 261 13.69 -2.52 -19.97
C GLY A 261 12.44 -3.14 -20.61
N GLU A 262 11.54 -3.73 -19.82
CA GLU A 262 10.31 -4.35 -20.31
C GLU A 262 9.40 -3.35 -21.05
N LEU A 263 9.46 -2.08 -20.62
CA LEU A 263 8.69 -0.94 -21.14
C LEU A 263 9.43 -0.08 -22.17
N THR A 264 10.70 -0.38 -22.51
CA THR A 264 11.53 0.51 -23.36
C THR A 264 10.92 0.82 -24.74
N LYS A 265 10.03 -0.04 -25.25
CA LYS A 265 9.32 0.17 -26.52
C LYS A 265 8.28 1.30 -26.48
N ILE A 266 7.74 1.63 -25.31
CA ILE A 266 6.69 2.64 -25.15
C ILE A 266 7.19 3.93 -24.48
N LEU A 267 8.37 3.89 -23.85
CA LEU A 267 8.94 5.07 -23.21
C LEU A 267 9.37 6.12 -24.23
N THR A 268 8.83 7.31 -24.08
CA THR A 268 9.11 8.49 -24.91
C THR A 268 10.31 9.27 -24.36
N GLN A 269 10.72 10.34 -25.05
CA GLN A 269 11.73 11.25 -24.49
C GLN A 269 11.22 11.98 -23.24
N PHE A 270 9.92 12.26 -23.16
CA PHE A 270 9.33 12.95 -22.01
C PHE A 270 9.45 12.11 -20.73
N ASP A 271 9.22 10.80 -20.83
CA ASP A 271 9.36 9.88 -19.69
C ASP A 271 10.81 9.86 -19.18
N ARG A 272 11.78 9.84 -20.10
CA ARG A 272 13.21 9.89 -19.77
C ARG A 272 13.62 11.21 -19.14
N ASP A 273 13.10 12.33 -19.64
CA ASP A 273 13.39 13.66 -19.09
C ASP A 273 12.84 13.79 -17.66
N ILE A 274 11.65 13.22 -17.40
CA ILE A 274 11.05 13.14 -16.05
C ILE A 274 11.91 12.27 -15.12
N ASP A 275 12.35 11.10 -15.59
CA ASP A 275 13.20 10.21 -14.80
C ASP A 275 14.56 10.84 -14.50
N GLU A 276 15.15 11.56 -15.45
CA GLU A 276 16.45 12.21 -15.27
C GLU A 276 16.45 13.26 -14.14
N VAL A 277 15.31 13.91 -13.89
CA VAL A 277 15.13 14.89 -12.79
C VAL A 277 14.48 14.28 -11.54
N SER A 278 14.19 12.98 -11.54
CA SER A 278 13.55 12.29 -10.41
C SER A 278 14.53 12.06 -9.25
N VAL A 279 13.96 11.77 -8.07
CA VAL A 279 14.75 11.43 -6.86
C VAL A 279 15.37 10.03 -6.99
N HIS A 280 14.71 9.14 -7.72
CA HIS A 280 15.09 7.73 -7.86
C HIS A 280 15.23 7.39 -9.34
N LYS A 281 16.32 7.87 -9.97
CA LYS A 281 16.57 7.67 -11.39
C LYS A 281 16.61 6.19 -11.78
N GLY A 282 15.92 5.84 -12.86
CA GLY A 282 15.81 4.47 -13.37
C GLY A 282 14.90 3.56 -12.55
N LYS A 283 14.10 4.11 -11.62
CA LYS A 283 13.15 3.37 -10.78
C LYS A 283 11.74 3.90 -11.01
N GLN A 284 10.75 2.99 -11.00
CA GLN A 284 9.33 3.31 -11.15
C GLN A 284 9.02 4.11 -12.42
N MET A 285 9.56 3.61 -13.54
CA MET A 285 9.47 4.18 -14.89
C MET A 285 8.28 3.63 -15.69
#